data_AF-A0A8J7QAT1-F1
#
_entry.id   AF-A0A8J7QAT1-F1
#
_cell.length_a   1.000
_cell.length_b   1.000
_cell.length_c   1.000
_cell.angle_alpha   90.00
_cell.angle_beta   90.00
_cell.angle_gamma   90.00
#
_symmetry.space_group_name_H-M   'P 1'
#
loop_
_entity.id
_entity.type
_entity.pdbx_description
1 polymer ?
#
loop_
_entity_poly.entity_id
_entity_poly.type
_entity_poly.pdbx_seq_one_letter_code
_entity_poly.pdbx_strand_id
1 'polypeptide(L)'
;AALVTFCAVFAACTLAAGVDLGWIDTLRTQLSLSTWMSVPNLISDFSYHFIGVFFASATPAGFAGVLRPAALVVLAGLLAVLWWRARDGGRGAIRYAAIALLAGAALGPSVLPWYYVWPLALAAAFALRDRWLVAVAGLSIWMVAMTNPDGTIIARWPWGASAWLTWCYIAAASVGAVFVARTLNRPLPPTALVESGSTPAAVDDHAVA
;
A
#
# COMPACT_ATOMS: atom_id res chain seq x y z
N ALA A 1 21.37 27.07 -10.06
CA ALA A 1 21.10 26.52 -11.40
C ALA A 1 19.91 25.55 -11.37
N ALA A 2 20.03 24.35 -10.79
CA ALA A 2 18.97 23.33 -10.82
C ALA A 2 17.59 23.79 -10.33
N LEU A 3 17.52 24.54 -9.23
CA LEU A 3 16.24 25.08 -8.72
C LEU A 3 15.58 26.05 -9.71
N VAL A 4 16.36 26.96 -10.30
CA VAL A 4 15.86 27.92 -11.29
C VAL A 4 15.37 27.19 -12.54
N THR A 5 16.14 26.21 -13.02
CA THR A 5 15.76 25.36 -14.15
C THR A 5 14.45 24.61 -13.86
N PHE A 6 14.33 23.99 -12.69
CA PHE A 6 13.10 23.32 -12.25
C PHE A 6 11.91 24.28 -12.25
N CYS A 7 12.04 25.44 -11.60
CA CYS A 7 10.95 26.41 -11.51
C CYS A 7 10.54 26.94 -12.89
N ALA A 8 11.50 27.23 -13.77
CA ALA A 8 11.22 27.71 -15.12
C ALA A 8 10.49 26.66 -15.97
N VAL A 9 10.97 25.40 -15.97
CA VAL A 9 10.35 24.30 -16.70
C VAL A 9 8.96 23.99 -16.15
N PHE A 10 8.82 23.91 -14.82
CA PHE A 10 7.54 23.69 -14.17
C PHE A 10 6.52 24.76 -14.56
N ALA A 11 6.89 26.05 -14.43
CA ALA A 11 6.00 27.15 -14.79
C ALA A 11 5.60 27.15 -16.27
N ALA A 12 6.56 26.92 -17.18
CA ALA A 12 6.28 26.83 -18.60
C ALA A 12 5.31 25.69 -18.94
N CYS A 13 5.52 24.50 -18.35
CA CYS A 13 4.62 23.36 -18.53
C CYS A 13 3.23 23.61 -17.93
N THR A 14 3.15 24.21 -16.74
CA THR A 14 1.88 24.57 -16.07
C THR A 14 1.06 25.54 -16.92
N LEU A 15 1.70 26.59 -17.46
CA LEU A 15 1.06 27.54 -18.35
C LEU A 15 0.63 26.91 -19.68
N ALA A 16 1.50 26.10 -20.30
CA ALA A 16 1.18 25.41 -21.55
C ALA A 16 0.03 24.41 -21.39
N ALA A 17 -0.06 23.74 -20.24
CA ALA A 17 -1.16 22.84 -19.91
C ALA A 17 -2.45 23.57 -19.50
N GLY A 18 -2.41 24.88 -19.26
CA GLY A 18 -3.55 25.67 -18.81
C GLY A 18 -4.08 25.27 -17.44
N VAL A 19 -3.21 24.75 -16.57
CA VAL A 19 -3.57 24.29 -15.21
C VAL A 19 -3.01 25.23 -14.16
N ASP A 20 -3.69 25.33 -13.02
CA ASP A 20 -3.21 26.10 -11.87
C ASP A 20 -2.63 25.19 -10.78
N LEU A 21 -2.21 25.81 -9.67
CA LEU A 21 -1.81 25.11 -8.45
C LEU A 21 -2.98 24.52 -7.66
N GLY A 22 -4.17 24.38 -8.26
CA GLY A 22 -5.37 23.83 -7.61
C GLY A 22 -5.20 22.39 -7.10
N TRP A 23 -4.20 21.66 -7.60
CA TRP A 23 -3.81 20.35 -7.05
C TRP A 23 -3.38 20.43 -5.57
N ILE A 24 -2.89 21.57 -5.09
CA ILE A 24 -2.51 21.76 -3.67
C ILE A 24 -3.75 21.63 -2.77
N ASP A 25 -4.87 22.22 -3.16
CA ASP A 25 -6.11 22.12 -2.38
C ASP A 25 -6.69 20.71 -2.47
N THR A 26 -6.59 20.06 -3.63
CA THR A 26 -6.92 18.64 -3.78
C THR A 26 -6.05 17.75 -2.88
N LEU A 27 -4.77 18.07 -2.67
CA LEU A 27 -3.93 17.33 -1.72
C LEU A 27 -4.39 17.53 -0.26
N ARG A 28 -4.86 18.73 0.10
CA ARG A 28 -5.39 19.01 1.45
C ARG A 28 -6.63 18.17 1.75
N THR A 29 -7.52 17.97 0.79
CA THR A 29 -8.69 17.10 0.98
C THR A 29 -8.27 15.65 1.16
N GLN A 30 -7.26 15.18 0.43
CA GLN A 30 -6.73 13.81 0.62
C GLN A 30 -6.04 13.61 1.97
N LEU A 31 -5.39 14.64 2.51
CA LEU A 31 -4.81 14.63 3.85
C LEU A 31 -5.87 14.52 4.96
N SER A 32 -7.11 14.94 4.69
CA SER A 32 -8.21 14.80 5.67
C SER A 32 -8.73 13.37 5.80
N LEU A 33 -8.45 12.49 4.84
CA LEU A 33 -8.83 11.08 4.96
C LEU A 33 -8.02 10.43 6.08
N SER A 34 -8.72 9.87 7.07
CA SER A 34 -8.12 8.91 7.99
C SER A 34 -8.27 7.51 7.40
N THR A 35 -7.13 6.87 7.11
CA THR A 35 -7.07 5.45 6.82
C THR A 35 -6.13 4.80 7.82
N TRP A 36 -6.68 3.89 8.62
CA TRP A 36 -5.97 3.04 9.58
C TRP A 36 -4.89 2.10 8.96
N MET A 37 -4.70 2.12 7.63
CA MET A 37 -3.63 1.38 6.94
C MET A 37 -2.26 2.07 7.04
N SER A 38 -2.26 3.35 7.39
CA SER A 38 -1.04 4.04 7.82
C SER A 38 -0.83 3.82 9.31
N VAL A 39 0.41 3.58 9.69
CA VAL A 39 0.84 3.44 11.09
C VAL A 39 0.40 4.62 11.97
N PRO A 40 0.57 5.90 11.57
CA PRO A 40 0.13 7.02 12.41
C PRO A 40 -1.37 7.04 12.66
N ASN A 41 -2.20 6.77 11.64
CA ASN A 41 -3.66 6.74 11.83
C ASN A 41 -4.09 5.53 12.64
N LEU A 42 -3.47 4.36 12.43
CA LEU A 42 -3.74 3.17 13.23
C LEU A 42 -3.51 3.46 14.72
N ILE A 43 -2.33 3.97 15.07
CA ILE A 43 -1.98 4.29 16.45
C ILE A 43 -2.88 5.39 17.00
N SER A 44 -3.15 6.44 16.21
CA SER A 44 -4.04 7.54 16.59
C SER A 44 -5.45 7.05 16.92
N ASP A 45 -6.07 6.31 16.00
CA ASP A 45 -7.46 5.84 16.14
C ASP A 45 -7.59 4.84 17.28
N PHE A 46 -6.62 3.93 17.44
CA PHE A 46 -6.59 3.02 18.59
C PHE A 46 -6.41 3.79 19.90
N SER A 47 -5.46 4.72 19.97
CA SER A 47 -5.21 5.50 21.19
C SER A 47 -6.45 6.30 21.59
N TYR A 48 -7.16 6.87 20.62
CA TYR A 48 -8.42 7.54 20.89
C TYR A 48 -9.48 6.57 21.42
N HIS A 49 -9.76 5.45 20.74
CA HIS A 49 -10.85 4.56 21.13
C HIS A 49 -10.59 3.78 22.43
N PHE A 50 -9.34 3.47 22.76
CA PHE A 50 -9.00 2.72 23.98
C PHE A 50 -8.66 3.61 25.18
N ILE A 51 -8.20 4.85 24.96
CA ILE A 51 -7.75 5.74 26.04
C ILE A 51 -8.49 7.08 25.95
N GLY A 52 -8.48 7.72 24.78
CA GLY A 52 -9.06 9.06 24.57
C GLY A 52 -10.54 9.19 24.90
N VAL A 53 -11.36 8.16 24.64
CA VAL A 53 -12.82 8.18 24.90
C VAL A 53 -13.15 8.45 26.37
N PHE A 54 -12.25 8.16 27.31
CA PHE A 54 -12.44 8.41 28.74
C PHE A 54 -12.18 9.87 29.15
N PHE A 55 -11.70 10.72 28.25
CA PHE A 55 -11.37 12.12 28.51
C PHE A 55 -12.25 13.07 27.68
N ALA A 56 -13.00 13.96 28.34
CA ALA A 56 -13.93 14.86 27.66
C ALA A 56 -13.27 15.86 26.68
N SER A 57 -11.99 16.18 26.88
CA SER A 57 -11.23 17.08 26.01
C SER A 57 -10.55 16.38 24.84
N ALA A 58 -10.55 15.05 24.81
CA ALA A 58 -9.88 14.27 23.78
C ALA A 58 -10.73 14.23 22.51
N THR A 59 -10.10 14.45 21.36
CA THR A 59 -10.74 14.31 20.06
C THR A 59 -9.90 13.43 19.15
N PRO A 60 -10.49 12.67 18.20
CA PRO A 60 -9.73 11.87 17.25
C PRO A 60 -8.73 12.72 16.46
N ALA A 61 -9.15 13.92 16.08
CA ALA A 61 -8.33 14.89 15.37
C ALA A 61 -7.11 15.35 16.20
N GLY A 62 -7.23 15.45 17.52
CA GLY A 62 -6.13 15.77 18.41
C GLY A 62 -5.03 14.73 18.39
N PHE A 63 -5.38 13.44 18.50
CA PHE A 63 -4.40 12.34 18.39
C PHE A 63 -3.74 12.33 17.01
N ALA A 64 -4.52 12.43 15.94
CA ALA A 64 -4.00 12.43 14.57
C ALA A 64 -3.09 13.65 14.32
N GLY A 65 -3.43 14.80 14.90
CA GLY A 65 -2.67 16.04 14.83
C GLY A 65 -1.29 15.95 15.47
N VAL A 66 -1.04 14.99 16.37
CA VAL A 66 0.29 14.73 16.96
C VAL A 66 1.00 13.58 16.25
N LEU A 67 0.31 12.47 16.02
CA LEU A 67 0.93 11.26 15.49
C LEU A 67 1.34 11.40 14.02
N ARG A 68 0.58 12.12 13.19
CA ARG A 68 0.92 12.36 11.78
C ARG A 68 2.20 13.19 11.60
N PRO A 69 2.36 14.38 12.22
CA PRO A 69 3.63 15.10 12.09
C PRO A 69 4.80 14.35 12.71
N ALA A 70 4.60 13.63 13.83
CA ALA A 70 5.64 12.77 14.39
C ALA A 70 6.09 11.68 13.40
N ALA A 71 5.16 11.01 12.72
CA ALA A 71 5.46 10.04 11.69
C ALA A 71 6.19 10.66 10.49
N LEU A 72 5.85 11.88 10.08
CA LEU A 72 6.57 12.61 9.03
C LEU A 72 8.02 12.94 9.44
N VAL A 73 8.26 13.31 10.69
CA VAL A 73 9.61 13.54 11.21
C VAL A 73 10.42 12.23 11.20
N VAL A 74 9.81 11.13 11.65
CA VAL A 74 10.45 9.80 11.61
C VAL A 74 10.74 9.38 10.17
N LEU A 75 9.78 9.59 9.25
CA LEU A 75 9.95 9.30 7.84
C LEU A 75 11.10 10.12 7.23
N ALA A 76 11.16 11.42 7.49
CA ALA A 76 12.24 12.28 7.02
C ALA A 76 13.61 11.80 7.52
N GLY A 77 13.71 11.41 8.79
CA GLY A 77 14.92 10.81 9.36
C GLY A 77 15.30 9.49 8.68
N LEU A 78 14.34 8.59 8.46
CA LEU A 78 14.55 7.33 7.74
C LEU A 78 15.04 7.57 6.31
N LEU A 79 14.40 8.48 5.57
CA LEU A 79 14.79 8.83 4.21
C LEU A 79 16.20 9.41 4.16
N ALA A 80 16.57 10.28 5.10
CA ALA A 80 17.91 10.83 5.18
C ALA A 80 18.97 9.74 5.44
N VAL A 81 18.70 8.80 6.35
CA VAL A 81 19.59 7.66 6.64
C VAL A 81 19.71 6.73 5.44
N LEU A 82 18.59 6.38 4.79
CA LEU A 82 18.58 5.50 3.62
C LEU A 82 19.28 6.15 2.44
N TRP A 83 19.06 7.44 2.21
CA TRP A 83 19.77 8.23 1.20
C TRP A 83 21.27 8.21 1.43
N TRP A 84 21.71 8.43 2.67
CA TRP A 84 23.12 8.40 3.01
C TRP A 84 23.75 7.03 2.74
N ARG A 85 23.05 5.95 3.12
CA ARG A 85 23.50 4.57 2.87
C ARG A 85 23.45 4.14 1.40
N ALA A 86 22.64 4.80 0.58
CA ALA A 86 22.49 4.49 -0.84
C ALA A 86 23.53 5.16 -1.75
N ARG A 87 24.40 6.02 -1.21
CA ARG A 87 25.36 6.82 -2.01
C ARG A 87 26.35 6.00 -2.82
N ASP A 88 26.73 4.83 -2.31
CA ASP A 88 27.67 3.93 -2.99
C ASP A 88 27.02 3.22 -4.20
N GLY A 89 25.71 3.37 -4.40
CA GLY A 89 25.00 2.88 -5.56
C GLY A 89 24.78 1.35 -5.58
N GLY A 90 24.64 0.81 -6.80
CA GLY A 90 24.49 -0.62 -7.04
C GLY A 90 23.19 -1.26 -6.52
N ARG A 91 23.22 -2.57 -6.32
CA ARG A 91 22.05 -3.37 -5.87
C ARG A 91 21.54 -2.94 -4.48
N GLY A 92 22.43 -2.41 -3.64
CA GLY A 92 22.09 -1.89 -2.31
C GLY A 92 21.17 -0.67 -2.39
N ALA A 93 21.41 0.23 -3.35
CA ALA A 93 20.57 1.41 -3.55
C ALA A 93 19.12 1.06 -3.90
N ILE A 94 18.89 0.04 -4.74
CA ILE A 94 17.53 -0.44 -5.08
C ILE A 94 16.83 -0.98 -3.83
N ARG A 95 17.57 -1.67 -2.94
CA ARG A 95 17.01 -2.18 -1.68
C ARG A 95 16.61 -1.03 -0.76
N TYR A 96 17.46 -0.01 -0.63
CA TYR A 96 17.14 1.18 0.16
C TYR A 96 15.96 1.96 -0.43
N ALA A 97 15.84 2.03 -1.75
CA ALA A 97 14.68 2.63 -2.43
C ALA A 97 13.38 1.85 -2.15
N ALA A 98 13.41 0.52 -2.19
CA ALA A 98 12.25 -0.31 -1.83
C ALA A 98 11.82 -0.08 -0.37
N ILE A 99 12.79 0.01 0.56
CA ILE A 99 12.52 0.31 1.98
C ILE A 99 11.98 1.74 2.14
N ALA A 100 12.52 2.71 1.39
CA ALA A 100 12.05 4.10 1.43
C ALA A 100 10.60 4.22 0.96
N LEU A 101 10.21 3.53 -0.12
CA LEU A 101 8.83 3.48 -0.59
C LEU A 101 7.91 2.79 0.43
N LEU A 102 8.39 1.72 1.08
CA LEU A 102 7.63 1.04 2.12
C LEU A 102 7.42 1.95 3.34
N ALA A 103 8.46 2.66 3.77
CA ALA A 103 8.38 3.62 4.86
C ALA A 103 7.43 4.77 4.52
N GLY A 104 7.48 5.29 3.28
CA GLY A 104 6.56 6.32 2.80
C GLY A 104 5.11 5.84 2.80
N ALA A 105 4.86 4.62 2.32
CA ALA A 105 3.54 4.00 2.36
C ALA A 105 3.07 3.69 3.79
N ALA A 106 3.95 3.34 4.72
CA ALA A 106 3.55 3.00 6.09
C ALA A 106 3.35 4.23 6.99
N LEU A 107 4.19 5.27 6.83
CA LEU A 107 4.20 6.46 7.69
C LEU A 107 3.49 7.66 7.07
N GLY A 108 3.01 7.54 5.83
CA GLY A 108 2.24 8.58 5.17
C GLY A 108 0.99 8.97 5.96
N PRO A 109 0.56 10.24 5.91
CA PRO A 109 -0.59 10.72 6.67
C PRO A 109 -1.93 10.12 6.22
N SER A 110 -2.03 9.71 4.96
CA SER A 110 -3.18 9.04 4.37
C SER A 110 -2.67 8.04 3.33
N VAL A 111 -3.08 6.78 3.48
CA VAL A 111 -2.53 5.64 2.71
C VAL A 111 -3.68 4.77 2.24
N LEU A 112 -3.76 4.57 0.94
CA LEU A 112 -4.71 3.65 0.32
C LEU A 112 -4.03 2.31 0.04
N PRO A 113 -4.79 1.20 -0.10
CA PRO A 113 -4.22 -0.13 -0.26
C PRO A 113 -3.16 -0.20 -1.36
N TRP A 114 -3.47 0.35 -2.53
CA TRP A 114 -2.60 0.27 -3.70
C TRP A 114 -1.26 1.00 -3.56
N TYR A 115 -1.05 1.85 -2.55
CA TYR A 115 0.25 2.50 -2.33
C TYR A 115 1.34 1.50 -1.94
N TYR A 116 0.96 0.36 -1.36
CA TYR A 116 1.88 -0.73 -1.07
C TYR A 116 2.41 -1.43 -2.34
N VAL A 117 1.84 -1.17 -3.52
CA VAL A 117 2.39 -1.67 -4.79
C VAL A 117 3.74 -1.04 -5.12
N TRP A 118 3.99 0.21 -4.71
CA TRP A 118 5.26 0.90 -5.00
C TRP A 118 6.49 0.19 -4.43
N PRO A 119 6.56 -0.15 -3.12
CA PRO A 119 7.67 -0.92 -2.60
C PRO A 119 7.72 -2.34 -3.18
N LEU A 120 6.57 -2.94 -3.50
CA LEU A 120 6.50 -4.28 -4.11
C LEU A 120 7.11 -4.32 -5.51
N ALA A 121 6.89 -3.28 -6.32
CA ALA A 121 7.45 -3.18 -7.66
C ALA A 121 8.99 -3.19 -7.63
N LEU A 122 9.60 -2.48 -6.67
CA LEU A 122 11.05 -2.54 -6.47
C LEU A 122 11.50 -3.84 -5.79
N ALA A 123 10.70 -4.40 -4.88
CA ALA A 123 11.00 -5.66 -4.21
C ALA A 123 11.02 -6.84 -5.20
N ALA A 124 10.20 -6.79 -6.26
CA ALA A 124 10.15 -7.81 -7.31
C ALA A 124 11.46 -7.93 -8.11
N ALA A 125 12.31 -6.91 -8.09
CA ALA A 125 13.65 -6.97 -8.70
C ALA A 125 14.63 -7.88 -7.93
N PHE A 126 14.26 -8.34 -6.73
CA PHE A 126 15.08 -9.23 -5.90
C PHE A 126 14.55 -10.66 -5.96
N ALA A 127 15.45 -11.64 -5.84
CA ALA A 127 15.08 -13.04 -5.64
C ALA A 127 14.41 -13.20 -4.26
N LEU A 128 13.10 -13.02 -4.22
CA LEU A 128 12.30 -13.20 -3.02
C LEU A 128 12.22 -14.70 -2.70
N ARG A 129 12.52 -15.06 -1.46
CA ARG A 129 12.28 -16.42 -0.95
C ARG A 129 10.78 -16.71 -1.00
N ASP A 130 10.40 -17.98 -1.20
CA ASP A 130 8.99 -18.40 -1.34
C ASP A 130 8.07 -17.87 -0.25
N ARG A 131 8.54 -17.83 1.01
CA ARG A 131 7.76 -17.25 2.13
C ARG A 131 7.35 -15.78 1.91
N TRP A 132 8.20 -15.00 1.22
CA TRP A 132 7.92 -13.60 0.91
C TRP A 132 6.97 -13.49 -0.28
N LEU A 133 7.08 -14.35 -1.27
CA LEU A 133 6.11 -14.43 -2.37
C LEU A 133 4.71 -14.74 -1.83
N VAL A 134 4.61 -15.71 -0.91
CA VAL A 134 3.38 -16.02 -0.16
C VAL A 134 2.86 -14.80 0.59
N ALA A 135 3.72 -14.10 1.33
CA ALA A 135 3.31 -12.90 2.05
C ALA A 135 2.80 -11.79 1.12
N VAL A 136 3.46 -11.57 -0.01
CA VAL A 136 3.04 -10.60 -1.04
C VAL A 136 1.72 -10.99 -1.67
N ALA A 137 1.54 -12.26 -2.05
CA ALA A 137 0.28 -12.75 -2.61
C ALA A 137 -0.87 -12.60 -1.62
N GLY A 138 -0.65 -12.97 -0.34
CA GLY A 138 -1.63 -12.78 0.72
C GLY A 138 -1.97 -11.31 0.94
N LEU A 139 -0.95 -10.43 1.01
CA LEU A 139 -1.17 -9.00 1.13
C LEU A 139 -1.97 -8.44 -0.04
N SER A 140 -1.67 -8.84 -1.28
CA SER A 140 -2.41 -8.41 -2.47
C SER A 140 -3.88 -8.82 -2.42
N ILE A 141 -4.17 -10.09 -2.06
CA ILE A 141 -5.55 -10.58 -1.91
C ILE A 141 -6.28 -9.81 -0.82
N TRP A 142 -5.60 -9.58 0.31
CA TRP A 142 -6.15 -8.82 1.42
C TRP A 142 -6.48 -7.38 1.01
N MET A 143 -5.60 -6.73 0.25
CA MET A 143 -5.81 -5.35 -0.25
C MET A 143 -7.03 -5.26 -1.16
N VAL A 144 -7.22 -6.25 -2.04
CA VAL A 144 -8.41 -6.33 -2.91
C VAL A 144 -9.66 -6.53 -2.07
N ALA A 145 -9.63 -7.44 -1.09
CA ALA A 145 -10.75 -7.67 -0.18
C ALA A 145 -11.13 -6.42 0.63
N MET A 146 -10.16 -5.58 1.03
CA MET A 146 -10.46 -4.34 1.75
C MET A 146 -11.16 -3.26 0.90
N THR A 147 -11.25 -3.46 -0.41
CA THR A 147 -11.84 -2.51 -1.36
C THR A 147 -13.22 -3.01 -1.79
N ASN A 148 -14.25 -2.22 -1.49
CA ASN A 148 -15.61 -2.49 -1.91
C ASN A 148 -15.77 -2.31 -3.44
N PRO A 149 -16.82 -2.90 -4.05
CA PRO A 149 -17.09 -2.74 -5.48
C PRO A 149 -17.30 -1.30 -5.94
N ASP A 150 -17.71 -0.40 -5.03
CA ASP A 150 -17.87 1.04 -5.26
C ASP A 150 -16.55 1.83 -5.13
N GLY A 151 -15.43 1.16 -4.86
CA GLY A 151 -14.12 1.76 -4.65
C GLY A 151 -13.91 2.34 -3.25
N THR A 152 -14.90 2.21 -2.35
CA THR A 152 -14.70 2.59 -0.95
C THR A 152 -13.86 1.55 -0.22
N ILE A 153 -13.22 1.99 0.86
CA ILE A 153 -12.29 1.17 1.62
C ILE A 153 -12.95 0.87 2.97
N ILE A 154 -13.24 -0.41 3.23
CA ILE A 154 -13.88 -0.91 4.47
C ILE A 154 -13.11 -0.44 5.70
N ALA A 155 -11.81 -0.46 5.52
CA ALA A 155 -10.74 0.05 6.35
C ALA A 155 -10.88 1.55 6.77
N ARG A 156 -11.82 2.32 6.21
CA ARG A 156 -11.98 3.75 6.54
C ARG A 156 -12.88 4.00 7.77
N TRP A 157 -13.78 3.08 8.13
CA TRP A 157 -14.68 3.21 9.31
C TRP A 157 -14.71 1.97 10.22
N PRO A 158 -13.58 1.60 10.85
CA PRO A 158 -13.55 0.43 11.74
C PRO A 158 -14.35 0.60 13.04
N TRP A 159 -14.71 1.83 13.40
CA TRP A 159 -15.33 2.17 14.69
C TRP A 159 -16.75 2.74 14.56
N GLY A 160 -17.40 2.59 13.41
CA GLY A 160 -18.78 3.05 13.17
C GLY A 160 -19.84 2.17 13.85
N ALA A 161 -21.13 2.44 13.57
CA ALA A 161 -22.25 1.68 14.13
C ALA A 161 -22.18 0.16 13.82
N SER A 162 -21.52 -0.21 12.72
CA SER A 162 -21.28 -1.59 12.29
C SER A 162 -19.86 -2.09 12.58
N ALA A 163 -19.15 -1.48 13.55
CA ALA A 163 -17.75 -1.80 13.87
C ALA A 163 -17.50 -3.31 13.97
N TRP A 164 -18.36 -4.04 14.70
CA TRP A 164 -18.22 -5.49 14.87
C TRP A 164 -18.27 -6.26 13.54
N LEU A 165 -19.14 -5.89 12.59
CA LEU A 165 -19.17 -6.51 11.26
C LEU A 165 -17.89 -6.18 10.50
N THR A 166 -17.44 -4.93 10.57
CA THR A 166 -16.21 -4.48 9.92
C THR A 166 -15.03 -5.32 10.41
N TRP A 167 -14.87 -5.49 11.73
CA TRP A 167 -13.81 -6.32 12.31
C TRP A 167 -13.92 -7.81 11.96
N CYS A 168 -15.14 -8.37 11.94
CA CYS A 168 -15.37 -9.73 11.47
C CYS A 168 -14.98 -9.90 10.00
N TYR A 169 -15.34 -8.93 9.14
CA TYR A 169 -14.96 -8.92 7.73
C TYR A 169 -13.43 -8.87 7.57
N ILE A 170 -12.76 -7.97 8.30
CA ILE A 170 -11.30 -7.87 8.28
C ILE A 170 -10.66 -9.19 8.70
N ALA A 171 -11.15 -9.81 9.77
CA ALA A 171 -10.65 -11.10 10.23
C ALA A 171 -10.84 -12.18 9.14
N ALA A 172 -12.04 -12.27 8.56
CA ALA A 172 -12.34 -13.23 7.50
C ALA A 172 -11.47 -13.02 6.25
N ALA A 173 -11.30 -11.78 5.80
CA ALA A 173 -10.44 -11.42 4.70
C ALA A 173 -8.96 -11.74 4.98
N SER A 174 -8.50 -11.54 6.22
CA SER A 174 -7.14 -11.87 6.64
C SER A 174 -6.91 -13.38 6.66
N VAL A 175 -7.88 -14.15 7.17
CA VAL A 175 -7.85 -15.62 7.15
C VAL A 175 -7.86 -16.14 5.72
N GLY A 176 -8.75 -15.62 4.87
CA GLY A 176 -8.83 -15.97 3.45
C GLY A 176 -7.53 -15.67 2.70
N ALA A 177 -6.96 -14.49 2.90
CA ALA A 177 -5.67 -14.11 2.34
C ALA A 177 -4.54 -15.06 2.76
N VAL A 178 -4.44 -15.40 4.05
CA VAL A 178 -3.44 -16.35 4.55
C VAL A 178 -3.68 -17.75 4.00
N PHE A 179 -4.94 -18.18 3.91
CA PHE A 179 -5.31 -19.48 3.36
C PHE A 179 -4.87 -19.59 1.90
N VAL A 180 -5.28 -18.65 1.05
CA VAL A 180 -4.94 -18.65 -0.38
C VAL A 180 -3.43 -18.51 -0.58
N ALA A 181 -2.77 -17.64 0.18
CA ALA A 181 -1.32 -17.50 0.14
C ALA A 181 -0.61 -18.83 0.43
N ARG A 182 -1.09 -19.60 1.42
CA ARG A 182 -0.52 -20.90 1.77
C ARG A 182 -0.84 -21.98 0.73
N THR A 183 -2.01 -21.94 0.10
CA THR A 183 -2.34 -22.91 -0.96
C THR A 183 -1.48 -22.71 -2.20
N LEU A 184 -1.10 -21.47 -2.53
CA LEU A 184 -0.21 -21.16 -3.64
C LEU A 184 1.22 -21.71 -3.46
N ASN A 185 1.62 -22.04 -2.22
CA ASN A 185 2.94 -22.60 -1.94
C ASN A 185 2.95 -24.13 -1.84
N ARG A 186 1.85 -24.79 -2.20
CA ARG A 186 1.81 -26.25 -2.25
C ARG A 186 2.48 -26.70 -3.55
N PRO A 187 3.48 -27.61 -3.49
CA PRO A 187 4.06 -28.16 -4.71
C PRO A 187 2.96 -28.79 -5.55
N LEU A 188 2.92 -28.45 -6.84
CA LEU A 188 1.94 -29.01 -7.77
C LEU A 188 2.07 -30.54 -7.75
N PRO A 189 0.96 -31.29 -7.64
CA PRO A 189 1.02 -32.73 -7.74
C PRO A 189 1.62 -33.13 -9.10
N PRO A 190 2.41 -34.22 -9.18
CA PRO A 190 3.09 -34.62 -10.42
C PRO A 190 2.15 -34.76 -11.63
N THR A 191 0.88 -35.09 -11.40
CA THR A 191 -0.17 -35.19 -12.42
C THR A 191 -0.48 -33.87 -13.13
N ALA A 192 -0.40 -32.74 -12.42
CA ALA A 192 -0.67 -31.42 -13.01
C ALA A 192 0.45 -30.97 -13.99
N LEU A 193 1.69 -31.43 -13.77
CA LEU A 193 2.81 -31.18 -14.67
C LEU A 193 2.67 -32.00 -15.97
N VAL A 194 2.14 -33.23 -15.87
CA VAL A 194 1.88 -34.11 -17.02
C VAL A 194 0.81 -33.52 -17.96
N GLU A 195 -0.28 -32.96 -17.43
CA GLU A 195 -1.31 -32.27 -18.23
C GLU A 195 -0.79 -31.02 -18.94
N SER A 196 0.12 -30.25 -18.31
CA SER A 196 0.73 -29.08 -18.95
C SER A 196 1.77 -29.44 -20.03
N GLY A 197 2.31 -30.66 -19.97
CA GLY A 197 3.29 -31.20 -20.92
C GLY A 197 2.66 -31.97 -22.08
N SER A 198 1.39 -32.37 -22.01
CA SER A 198 0.66 -32.89 -23.16
C SER A 198 0.32 -31.73 -24.11
N THR A 199 0.97 -31.73 -25.27
CA THR A 199 0.71 -30.90 -26.46
C THR A 199 -0.78 -30.56 -26.60
N PRO A 200 -1.17 -29.32 -26.94
CA PRO A 200 -2.57 -29.01 -27.20
C PRO A 200 -3.12 -30.00 -28.22
N ALA A 201 -4.24 -30.65 -27.87
CA ALA A 201 -4.93 -31.57 -28.74
C ALA A 201 -5.06 -30.92 -30.13
N ALA A 202 -4.52 -31.60 -31.15
CA ALA A 202 -4.66 -31.19 -32.53
C ALA A 202 -6.14 -30.89 -32.77
N VAL A 203 -6.44 -29.65 -33.15
CA VAL A 203 -7.76 -29.26 -33.65
C VAL A 203 -8.00 -30.16 -34.86
N ASP A 204 -9.00 -31.02 -34.74
CA ASP A 204 -9.39 -31.96 -35.79
C ASP A 204 -9.97 -31.14 -36.96
N ASP A 205 -9.18 -30.94 -38.02
CA ASP A 205 -9.54 -30.15 -39.21
C ASP A 205 -10.61 -30.83 -40.11
N HIS A 206 -11.27 -31.89 -39.62
CA HIS A 206 -12.32 -32.61 -40.34
C HIS A 206 -13.73 -32.12 -39.98
N ALA A 207 -13.98 -30.82 -40.20
CA ALA A 207 -15.34 -30.28 -40.13
C ALA A 207 -15.58 -29.14 -41.13
N VAL A 208 -15.08 -29.26 -42.36
CA VAL A 208 -15.65 -28.55 -43.52
C VAL A 208 -15.56 -29.48 -44.73
N ALA A 209 -16.67 -30.16 -45.02
CA ALA A 209 -16.98 -30.73 -46.32
C ALA A 209 -18.43 -30.36 -46.65
#